data_AF-A0A1D3L8G9-F1
#
_entry.id   AF-A0A1D3L8G9-F1
#
_cell.length_a   1.000
_cell.length_b   1.000
_cell.length_c   1.000
_cell.angle_alpha   90.00
_cell.angle_beta   90.00
_cell.angle_gamma   90.00
#
_symmetry.space_group_name_H-M   'P 1'
#
loop_
_entity.id
_entity.type
_entity.pdbx_description
1 polymer ?
#
loop_
_entity_poly.entity_id
_entity_poly.type
_entity_poly.pdbx_seq_one_letter_code
_entity_poly.pdbx_strand_id
1 'polypeptide(L)'
;MSEELCGAIDGIEELFVFDSEYKNYKLKNDILNAYCPDKNCDSDELKLSSAFMGLLDYIKSIDDENLDNDKLAKYAILWFSYKISQNKNIELIRGTMYGILKQNGWFGEHSDSIDKIKDIMGIHFEYLNRLYRLLKEICNTITKCKDSSKTEECIKAANKCVGSYHSCIIQFPWKEICNPYCSVLSNLKKDYDQFREANNNKDKLPTFTIPEGAESCEETCAKKWKKTEATNQAKELPKQVINPGISLPGSSVTPTSINNGNKLPYIAVPLILIPIILGISYKFLAPAWRKREKKKTMKKIINLSDQKKA
;
A
#
# COMPACT_ATOMS: atom_id res chain seq x y z
N MET A 1 4.41 12.02 10.55
CA MET A 1 4.22 12.24 9.10
C MET A 1 5.08 13.41 8.68
N SER A 2 5.89 13.26 7.62
CA SER A 2 6.76 14.33 7.14
C SER A 2 6.07 15.19 6.08
N GLU A 3 6.57 16.41 5.90
CA GLU A 3 6.14 17.28 4.81
C GLU A 3 6.43 16.67 3.43
N GLU A 4 7.57 16.00 3.31
CA GLU A 4 7.99 15.36 2.06
C GLU A 4 7.03 14.24 1.66
N LEU A 5 6.57 13.42 2.62
CA LEU A 5 5.53 12.43 2.38
C LEU A 5 4.20 13.07 1.94
N CYS A 6 3.80 14.18 2.54
CA CYS A 6 2.60 14.90 2.09
C CYS A 6 2.76 15.46 0.67
N GLY A 7 3.93 16.00 0.34
CA GLY A 7 4.27 16.43 -1.02
C GLY A 7 4.28 15.28 -2.02
N ALA A 8 4.65 14.06 -1.59
CA ALA A 8 4.58 12.85 -2.40
C ALA A 8 3.13 12.50 -2.77
N ILE A 9 2.22 12.53 -1.77
CA ILE A 9 0.80 12.24 -1.95
C ILE A 9 0.13 13.28 -2.85
N ASP A 10 0.42 14.57 -2.66
CA ASP A 10 -0.10 15.63 -3.52
C ASP A 10 0.44 15.51 -4.95
N GLY A 11 1.75 15.27 -5.10
CA GLY A 11 2.38 15.11 -6.41
C GLY A 11 1.80 13.94 -7.21
N ILE A 12 1.60 12.77 -6.61
CA ILE A 12 1.02 11.63 -7.33
C ILE A 12 -0.45 11.89 -7.75
N GLU A 13 -1.22 12.66 -6.98
CA GLU A 13 -2.60 13.02 -7.37
C GLU A 13 -2.65 13.87 -8.64
N GLU A 14 -1.60 14.65 -8.89
CA GLU A 14 -1.50 15.48 -10.09
C GLU A 14 -0.94 14.70 -11.28
N LEU A 15 -0.01 13.76 -11.02
CA LEU A 15 0.59 12.91 -12.05
C LEU A 15 -0.38 11.82 -12.53
N PHE A 16 -1.31 11.38 -11.67
CA PHE A 16 -2.27 10.31 -11.96
C PHE A 16 -3.72 10.78 -11.74
N VAL A 17 -4.42 11.03 -12.85
CA VAL A 17 -5.77 11.60 -12.84
C VAL A 17 -6.76 10.63 -13.46
N PHE A 18 -7.91 10.46 -12.81
CA PHE A 18 -9.06 9.79 -13.39
C PHE A 18 -9.88 10.79 -14.19
N ASP A 19 -10.15 10.48 -15.46
CA ASP A 19 -11.03 11.25 -16.31
C ASP A 19 -12.44 10.66 -16.22
N SER A 20 -13.37 11.39 -15.60
CA SER A 20 -14.74 10.93 -15.41
C SER A 20 -15.56 10.88 -16.70
N GLU A 21 -15.22 11.69 -17.71
CA GLU A 21 -15.92 11.74 -18.99
C GLU A 21 -15.61 10.48 -19.80
N TYR A 22 -14.32 10.13 -19.90
CA TYR A 22 -13.85 8.96 -20.64
C TYR A 22 -13.78 7.69 -19.79
N LYS A 23 -14.03 7.80 -18.47
CA LYS A 23 -13.96 6.71 -17.49
C LYS A 23 -12.63 5.94 -17.52
N ASN A 24 -11.53 6.65 -17.70
CA ASN A 24 -10.19 6.08 -17.80
C ASN A 24 -9.16 6.86 -16.98
N TYR A 25 -7.96 6.28 -16.79
CA TYR A 25 -6.86 6.97 -16.14
C TYR A 25 -5.89 7.61 -17.13
N LYS A 26 -5.39 8.79 -16.76
CA LYS A 26 -4.37 9.54 -17.48
C LYS A 26 -3.10 9.64 -16.65
N LEU A 27 -2.00 9.15 -17.21
CA LEU A 27 -0.64 9.41 -16.72
C LEU A 27 -0.18 10.73 -17.36
N LYS A 28 -0.13 11.80 -16.57
CA LYS A 28 0.27 13.13 -17.08
C LYS A 28 1.78 13.26 -17.28
N ASN A 29 2.55 12.26 -16.88
CA ASN A 29 4.00 12.29 -16.95
C ASN A 29 4.57 10.90 -17.21
N ASP A 30 5.50 10.80 -18.15
CA ASP A 30 6.17 9.56 -18.55
C ASP A 30 7.03 8.95 -17.44
N ILE A 31 7.27 9.68 -16.35
CA ILE A 31 7.98 9.16 -15.18
C ILE A 31 7.30 7.91 -14.60
N LEU A 32 5.97 7.87 -14.64
CA LEU A 32 5.21 6.73 -14.18
C LEU A 32 5.25 5.61 -15.23
N ASN A 33 5.55 5.89 -16.51
CA ASN A 33 5.72 4.82 -17.51
C ASN A 33 6.94 3.93 -17.22
N ALA A 34 7.89 4.41 -16.41
CA ALA A 34 9.04 3.61 -15.96
C ALA A 34 8.62 2.38 -15.13
N TYR A 35 7.45 2.43 -14.49
CA TYR A 35 6.92 1.34 -13.67
C TYR A 35 5.89 0.46 -14.40
N CYS A 36 5.71 0.68 -15.70
CA CYS A 36 4.87 -0.17 -16.55
C CYS A 36 5.64 -1.42 -17.02
N PRO A 37 4.98 -2.58 -17.16
CA PRO A 37 5.53 -3.70 -17.92
C PRO A 37 5.91 -3.25 -19.33
N ASP A 38 7.13 -3.56 -19.77
CA ASP A 38 7.67 -3.15 -21.08
C ASP A 38 7.53 -1.64 -21.39
N LYS A 39 7.45 -0.81 -20.35
CA LYS A 39 7.18 0.64 -20.42
C LYS A 39 5.85 0.99 -21.08
N ASN A 40 4.92 0.04 -21.16
CA ASN A 40 3.61 0.25 -21.75
C ASN A 40 2.48 -0.02 -20.74
N CYS A 41 1.58 0.95 -20.59
CA CYS A 41 0.44 0.90 -19.68
C CYS A 41 -0.87 1.06 -20.47
N ASP A 42 -1.15 0.13 -21.38
CA ASP A 42 -2.32 0.19 -22.26
C ASP A 42 -3.64 0.15 -21.47
N SER A 43 -3.72 -0.68 -20.43
CA SER A 43 -4.94 -0.81 -19.60
C SER A 43 -4.93 0.12 -18.39
N ASP A 44 -6.12 0.41 -17.86
CA ASP A 44 -6.28 1.19 -16.62
C ASP A 44 -5.66 0.50 -15.40
N GLU A 45 -5.71 -0.82 -15.31
CA GLU A 45 -5.07 -1.61 -14.25
C GLU A 45 -3.55 -1.48 -14.29
N LEU A 46 -2.96 -1.48 -15.49
CA LEU A 46 -1.53 -1.25 -15.66
C LEU A 46 -1.15 0.18 -15.26
N LYS A 47 -1.91 1.20 -15.67
CA LYS A 47 -1.66 2.59 -15.25
C LYS A 47 -1.76 2.75 -13.73
N LEU A 48 -2.79 2.16 -13.11
CA LEU A 48 -3.00 2.13 -11.66
C LEU A 48 -1.84 1.49 -10.91
N SER A 49 -1.47 0.27 -11.30
CA SER A 49 -0.37 -0.44 -10.66
C SER A 49 0.96 0.29 -10.85
N SER A 50 1.19 0.86 -12.02
CA SER A 50 2.39 1.64 -12.32
C SER A 50 2.50 2.89 -11.43
N ALA A 51 1.41 3.64 -11.31
CA ALA A 51 1.36 4.83 -10.45
C ALA A 51 1.55 4.45 -8.96
N PHE A 52 0.96 3.35 -8.51
CA PHE A 52 1.19 2.82 -7.16
C PHE A 52 2.65 2.43 -6.92
N MET A 53 3.28 1.69 -7.85
CA MET A 53 4.68 1.30 -7.73
C MET A 53 5.60 2.51 -7.70
N GLY A 54 5.34 3.52 -8.52
CA GLY A 54 6.10 4.77 -8.52
C GLY A 54 5.97 5.55 -7.21
N LEU A 55 4.76 5.63 -6.64
CA LEU A 55 4.56 6.21 -5.32
C LEU A 55 5.29 5.41 -4.24
N LEU A 56 5.17 4.08 -4.25
CA LEU A 56 5.75 3.21 -3.25
C LEU A 56 7.29 3.23 -3.28
N ASP A 57 7.90 3.21 -4.46
CA ASP A 57 9.36 3.33 -4.62
C ASP A 57 9.83 4.71 -4.15
N TYR A 58 9.08 5.77 -4.47
CA TYR A 58 9.40 7.12 -4.03
C TYR A 58 9.32 7.29 -2.51
N ILE A 59 8.21 6.93 -1.87
CA ILE A 59 8.06 7.14 -0.42
C ILE A 59 9.05 6.31 0.40
N LYS A 60 9.44 5.13 -0.09
CA LYS A 60 10.51 4.31 0.51
C LYS A 60 11.90 4.95 0.41
N SER A 61 12.06 5.94 -0.47
CA SER A 61 13.31 6.67 -0.66
C SER A 61 13.44 7.94 0.17
N ILE A 62 12.37 8.37 0.85
CA ILE A 62 12.30 9.56 1.73
C ILE A 62 13.00 9.29 3.08
N ASP A 63 14.22 8.75 3.01
CA ASP A 63 15.17 8.52 4.11
C ASP A 63 15.13 7.16 4.87
N ASP A 64 16.36 6.75 5.18
CA ASP A 64 16.90 5.47 5.64
C ASP A 64 16.86 5.37 7.19
N GLU A 65 16.86 4.15 7.72
CA GLU A 65 16.99 3.76 9.14
C GLU A 65 15.80 3.95 10.14
N ASN A 66 14.87 4.91 10.01
CA ASN A 66 13.88 5.17 11.09
C ASN A 66 12.38 5.17 10.72
N LEU A 67 12.02 5.04 9.44
CA LEU A 67 10.62 4.96 9.02
C LEU A 67 10.19 3.50 8.86
N ASP A 68 9.09 3.14 9.55
CA ASP A 68 8.42 1.86 9.34
C ASP A 68 7.93 1.79 7.89
N ASN A 69 8.69 1.08 7.03
CA ASN A 69 8.36 0.85 5.63
C ASN A 69 6.95 0.26 5.46
N ASP A 70 6.47 -0.49 6.46
CA ASP A 70 5.13 -1.05 6.44
C ASP A 70 4.10 0.07 6.65
N LYS A 71 4.38 1.08 7.49
CA LYS A 71 3.52 2.28 7.63
C LYS A 71 3.39 3.05 6.32
N LEU A 72 4.51 3.31 5.62
CA LEU A 72 4.48 4.07 4.36
C LEU A 72 3.69 3.33 3.28
N ALA A 73 3.88 2.02 3.16
CA ALA A 73 3.13 1.21 2.21
C ALA A 73 1.62 1.22 2.52
N LYS A 74 1.22 1.26 3.80
CA LYS A 74 -0.20 1.43 4.19
C LYS A 74 -0.79 2.74 3.65
N TYR A 75 -0.07 3.85 3.69
CA TYR A 75 -0.54 5.12 3.15
C TYR A 75 -0.65 5.12 1.62
N ALA A 76 0.28 4.47 0.92
CA ALA A 76 0.16 4.26 -0.52
C ALA A 76 -1.11 3.46 -0.85
N ILE A 77 -1.50 2.47 -0.04
CA ILE A 77 -2.74 1.71 -0.23
C ILE A 77 -4.00 2.54 -0.01
N LEU A 78 -3.98 3.49 0.94
CA LEU A 78 -5.10 4.42 1.11
C LEU A 78 -5.34 5.23 -0.17
N TRP A 79 -4.27 5.80 -0.74
CA TRP A 79 -4.32 6.49 -2.02
C TRP A 79 -4.80 5.58 -3.15
N PHE A 80 -4.28 4.35 -3.20
CA PHE A 80 -4.62 3.36 -4.22
C PHE A 80 -6.10 3.00 -4.21
N SER A 81 -6.66 2.67 -3.04
CA SER A 81 -8.09 2.40 -2.88
C SER A 81 -8.94 3.59 -3.29
N TYR A 82 -8.53 4.80 -2.92
CA TYR A 82 -9.23 6.02 -3.32
C TYR A 82 -9.26 6.17 -4.84
N LYS A 83 -8.13 5.99 -5.52
CA LYS A 83 -8.06 6.09 -6.99
C LYS A 83 -8.87 5.00 -7.69
N ILE A 84 -8.83 3.76 -7.21
CA ILE A 84 -9.66 2.68 -7.80
C ILE A 84 -11.14 3.00 -7.64
N SER A 85 -11.57 3.52 -6.48
CA SER A 85 -12.98 3.85 -6.22
C SER A 85 -13.57 4.93 -7.12
N GLN A 86 -12.73 5.65 -7.87
CA GLN A 86 -13.19 6.62 -8.88
C GLN A 86 -13.66 5.92 -10.17
N ASN A 87 -13.10 4.74 -10.50
CA ASN A 87 -13.43 4.02 -11.71
C ASN A 87 -14.48 2.93 -11.44
N LYS A 88 -15.72 3.22 -11.80
CA LYS A 88 -16.86 2.29 -11.64
C LYS A 88 -16.76 1.03 -12.51
N ASN A 89 -15.84 0.99 -13.49
CA ASN A 89 -15.61 -0.20 -14.31
C ASN A 89 -14.75 -1.24 -13.57
N ILE A 90 -14.09 -0.87 -12.47
CA ILE A 90 -13.29 -1.79 -11.65
C ILE A 90 -14.15 -2.26 -10.48
N GLU A 91 -14.42 -3.56 -10.43
CA GLU A 91 -15.18 -4.16 -9.34
C GLU A 91 -14.32 -4.23 -8.06
N LEU A 92 -14.73 -3.51 -7.02
CA LEU A 92 -14.02 -3.39 -5.73
C LEU A 92 -14.39 -4.51 -4.75
N ILE A 93 -14.10 -5.75 -5.13
CA ILE A 93 -14.20 -6.92 -4.26
C ILE A 93 -12.89 -7.21 -3.53
N ARG A 94 -12.96 -8.05 -2.49
CA ARG A 94 -11.80 -8.49 -1.73
C ARG A 94 -10.79 -9.16 -2.67
N GLY A 95 -9.59 -8.60 -2.74
CA GLY A 95 -8.49 -9.12 -3.56
C GLY A 95 -8.27 -8.38 -4.88
N THR A 96 -9.18 -7.51 -5.32
CA THR A 96 -9.02 -6.71 -6.56
C THR A 96 -7.72 -5.92 -6.55
N MET A 97 -7.48 -5.13 -5.49
CA MET A 97 -6.25 -4.35 -5.34
C MET A 97 -4.99 -5.20 -5.47
N TYR A 98 -4.93 -6.32 -4.75
CA TYR A 98 -3.79 -7.24 -4.80
C TYR A 98 -3.62 -7.85 -6.19
N GLY A 99 -4.72 -8.22 -6.86
CA GLY A 99 -4.72 -8.74 -8.22
C GLY A 99 -4.15 -7.75 -9.24
N ILE A 100 -4.56 -6.48 -9.17
CA ILE A 100 -4.03 -5.39 -10.03
C ILE A 100 -2.52 -5.24 -9.82
N LEU A 101 -2.06 -5.21 -8.56
CA LEU A 101 -0.64 -5.06 -8.26
C LEU A 101 0.20 -6.25 -8.75
N LYS A 102 -0.32 -7.48 -8.64
CA LYS A 102 0.38 -8.71 -9.04
C LYS A 102 0.67 -8.78 -10.55
N GLN A 103 -0.11 -8.08 -11.37
CA GLN A 103 0.13 -8.02 -12.83
C GLN A 103 1.35 -7.15 -13.19
N ASN A 104 1.81 -6.29 -12.28
CA ASN A 104 2.89 -5.36 -12.57
C ASN A 104 4.27 -6.03 -12.47
N GLY A 105 5.14 -5.80 -13.45
CA GLY A 105 6.50 -6.38 -13.49
C GLY A 105 7.40 -5.98 -12.32
N TRP A 106 7.08 -4.88 -11.62
CA TRP A 106 7.79 -4.42 -10.43
C TRP A 106 7.27 -5.04 -9.13
N PHE A 107 6.20 -5.84 -9.17
CA PHE A 107 5.63 -6.48 -7.99
C PHE A 107 6.68 -7.26 -7.19
N GLY A 108 7.53 -8.03 -7.87
CA GLY A 108 8.58 -8.82 -7.21
C GLY A 108 9.61 -8.01 -6.44
N GLU A 109 9.79 -6.72 -6.74
CA GLU A 109 10.72 -5.85 -6.00
C GLU A 109 10.09 -5.29 -4.72
N HIS A 110 8.77 -5.29 -4.63
CA HIS A 110 8.01 -4.77 -3.50
C HIS A 110 7.15 -5.85 -2.81
N SER A 111 7.32 -7.14 -3.16
CA SER A 111 6.45 -8.24 -2.73
C SER A 111 6.33 -8.30 -1.22
N ASP A 112 7.45 -8.21 -0.49
CA ASP A 112 7.46 -8.33 0.97
C ASP A 112 6.64 -7.22 1.64
N SER A 113 6.76 -5.98 1.15
CA SER A 113 5.96 -4.86 1.67
C SER A 113 4.49 -4.97 1.28
N ILE A 114 4.20 -5.46 0.08
CA ILE A 114 2.83 -5.64 -0.41
C ILE A 114 2.12 -6.78 0.33
N ASP A 115 2.81 -7.89 0.58
CA ASP A 115 2.25 -9.04 1.28
C ASP A 115 1.93 -8.71 2.74
N LYS A 116 2.79 -7.93 3.41
CA LYS A 116 2.54 -7.47 4.79
C LYS A 116 1.29 -6.60 4.96
N ILE A 117 0.88 -5.90 3.91
CA ILE A 117 -0.29 -4.99 3.94
C ILE A 117 -1.50 -5.58 3.22
N LYS A 118 -1.44 -6.86 2.81
CA LYS A 118 -2.50 -7.54 2.07
C LYS A 118 -3.84 -7.55 2.81
N ASP A 119 -3.83 -7.67 4.13
CA ASP A 119 -5.06 -7.64 4.93
C ASP A 119 -5.76 -6.27 4.88
N ILE A 120 -4.98 -5.20 4.73
CA ILE A 120 -5.50 -3.83 4.59
C ILE A 120 -6.15 -3.66 3.21
N MET A 121 -5.58 -4.27 2.17
CA MET A 121 -6.22 -4.33 0.83
C MET A 121 -7.52 -5.14 0.83
N GLY A 122 -7.76 -5.95 1.87
CA GLY A 122 -9.02 -6.67 2.04
C GLY A 122 -10.14 -5.83 2.65
N ILE A 123 -9.84 -4.62 3.15
CA ILE A 123 -10.82 -3.73 3.76
C ILE A 123 -11.71 -3.11 2.68
N HIS A 124 -13.00 -3.00 2.97
CA HIS A 124 -13.94 -2.34 2.06
C HIS A 124 -13.52 -0.90 1.76
N PHE A 125 -13.56 -0.51 0.49
CA PHE A 125 -12.99 0.76 0.00
C PHE A 125 -13.55 1.99 0.72
N GLU A 126 -14.81 1.96 1.18
CA GLU A 126 -15.39 3.09 1.93
C GLU A 126 -14.63 3.40 3.22
N TYR A 127 -14.15 2.38 3.94
CA TYR A 127 -13.35 2.58 5.15
C TYR A 127 -11.95 3.08 4.80
N LEU A 128 -11.33 2.53 3.75
CA LEU A 128 -10.03 2.99 3.26
C LEU A 128 -10.08 4.43 2.77
N ASN A 129 -11.16 4.83 2.09
CA ASN A 129 -11.37 6.19 1.61
C ASN A 129 -11.54 7.19 2.76
N ARG A 130 -12.13 6.78 3.88
CA ARG A 130 -12.20 7.61 5.11
C ARG A 130 -10.83 7.82 5.72
N LEU A 131 -10.03 6.75 5.82
CA LEU A 131 -8.64 6.84 6.27
C LEU A 131 -7.81 7.71 5.32
N TYR A 132 -8.02 7.60 4.00
CA TYR A 132 -7.36 8.44 3.02
C TYR A 132 -7.74 9.93 3.17
N ARG A 133 -9.02 10.22 3.43
CA ARG A 133 -9.47 11.57 3.73
C ARG A 133 -8.78 12.11 5.00
N LEU A 134 -8.68 11.30 6.06
CA LEU A 134 -7.94 11.69 7.27
C LEU A 134 -6.45 11.98 6.95
N LEU A 135 -5.79 11.11 6.19
CA LEU A 135 -4.41 11.32 5.72
C LEU A 135 -4.27 12.67 5.01
N LYS A 136 -5.18 13.00 4.08
CA LYS A 136 -5.19 14.28 3.36
C LYS A 136 -5.41 15.49 4.28
N GLU A 137 -6.31 15.38 5.27
CA GLU A 137 -6.51 16.47 6.24
C GLU A 137 -5.31 16.67 7.18
N ILE A 138 -4.60 15.59 7.56
CA ILE A 138 -3.33 15.70 8.29
C ILE A 138 -2.31 16.44 7.43
N CYS A 139 -2.14 16.05 6.17
CA CYS A 139 -1.23 16.72 5.25
C CYS A 139 -1.58 18.20 5.00
N ASN A 140 -2.86 18.50 4.82
CA ASN A 140 -3.33 19.88 4.70
C ASN A 140 -3.01 20.70 5.96
N THR A 141 -3.19 20.11 7.14
CA THR A 141 -2.85 20.76 8.42
C THR A 141 -1.36 21.04 8.52
N ILE A 142 -0.51 20.04 8.25
CA ILE A 142 0.95 20.19 8.23
C ILE A 142 1.35 21.36 7.31
N THR A 143 0.79 21.42 6.11
CA THR A 143 1.08 22.48 5.13
C THR A 143 0.63 23.86 5.60
N LYS A 144 -0.57 23.99 6.15
CA LYS A 144 -1.12 25.27 6.63
C LYS A 144 -0.43 25.79 7.89
N CYS A 145 0.14 24.91 8.68
CA CYS A 145 0.81 25.22 9.94
C CYS A 145 2.32 25.46 9.82
N LYS A 146 2.88 25.52 8.60
CA LYS A 146 4.29 25.86 8.37
C LYS A 146 4.60 27.30 8.71
N ASP A 147 3.69 28.19 8.35
CA ASP A 147 3.85 29.63 8.51
C ASP A 147 3.28 30.06 9.85
N SER A 148 4.13 30.53 10.75
CA SER A 148 3.74 30.97 12.09
C SER A 148 2.77 32.17 12.04
N SER A 149 2.79 32.98 10.96
CA SER A 149 1.83 34.08 10.82
C SER A 149 0.43 33.62 10.44
N LYS A 150 0.26 32.38 9.95
CA LYS A 150 -1.03 31.79 9.53
C LYS A 150 -1.68 30.94 10.62
N THR A 151 -1.57 31.37 11.88
CA THR A 151 -2.06 30.63 13.04
C THR A 151 -3.57 30.30 12.94
N GLU A 152 -4.41 31.22 12.48
CA GLU A 152 -5.85 30.99 12.34
C GLU A 152 -6.18 29.92 11.28
N GLU A 153 -5.54 29.97 10.11
CA GLU A 153 -5.70 28.96 9.06
C GLU A 153 -5.24 27.58 9.52
N CYS A 154 -4.13 27.54 10.26
CA CYS A 154 -3.57 26.35 10.85
C CYS A 154 -4.55 25.69 11.85
N ILE A 155 -5.11 26.46 12.79
CA ILE A 155 -6.11 25.98 13.75
C ILE A 155 -7.37 25.47 13.02
N LYS A 156 -7.85 26.22 12.02
CA LYS A 156 -9.02 25.82 11.22
C LYS A 156 -8.78 24.49 10.48
N ALA A 157 -7.61 24.30 9.89
CA ALA A 157 -7.24 23.04 9.24
C ALA A 157 -7.17 21.88 10.25
N ALA A 158 -6.57 22.10 11.42
CA ALA A 158 -6.47 21.10 12.47
C ALA A 158 -7.84 20.68 13.01
N ASN A 159 -8.78 21.62 13.19
CA ASN A 159 -10.16 21.30 13.57
C ASN A 159 -10.88 20.43 12.52
N LYS A 160 -10.65 20.69 11.22
CA LYS A 160 -11.17 19.85 10.13
C LYS A 160 -10.57 18.45 10.14
N CYS A 161 -9.28 18.35 10.50
CA CYS A 161 -8.60 17.07 10.72
C CYS A 161 -9.26 16.25 11.84
N VAL A 162 -9.56 16.87 12.99
CA VAL A 162 -10.29 16.23 14.10
C VAL A 162 -11.65 15.70 13.65
N GLY A 163 -12.43 16.48 12.89
CA GLY A 163 -13.72 16.02 12.37
C GLY A 163 -13.60 14.79 11.45
N SER A 164 -12.53 14.71 10.66
CA SER A 164 -12.25 13.52 9.83
C SER A 164 -11.80 12.32 10.66
N TYR A 165 -11.07 12.54 11.76
CA TYR A 165 -10.72 11.49 12.72
C TYR A 165 -11.96 10.93 13.43
N HIS A 166 -12.86 11.79 13.91
CA HIS A 166 -14.15 11.39 14.49
C HIS A 166 -14.99 10.56 13.51
N SER A 167 -15.01 10.94 12.23
CA SER A 167 -15.68 10.17 11.19
C SER A 167 -15.13 8.74 11.04
N CYS A 168 -13.83 8.55 11.27
CA CYS A 168 -13.18 7.24 11.23
C CYS A 168 -13.52 6.37 12.45
N ILE A 169 -13.82 6.98 13.61
CA ILE A 169 -14.24 6.27 14.82
C ILE A 169 -15.72 5.90 14.76
N ILE A 170 -16.59 6.83 14.36
CA ILE A 170 -18.05 6.63 14.40
C ILE A 170 -18.47 5.61 13.34
N GLN A 171 -17.90 5.68 12.13
CA GLN A 171 -18.28 4.83 10.99
C GLN A 171 -17.33 3.63 10.90
N PHE A 172 -17.34 2.86 11.98
CA PHE A 172 -16.36 1.83 12.28
C PHE A 172 -16.62 0.51 11.55
N PRO A 173 -15.58 -0.21 11.07
CA PRO A 173 -15.78 -1.44 10.32
C PRO A 173 -16.29 -2.64 11.15
N TRP A 174 -16.67 -3.70 10.43
CA TRP A 174 -17.04 -5.01 10.99
C TRP A 174 -15.83 -5.73 11.60
N LYS A 175 -16.07 -6.75 12.43
CA LYS A 175 -15.04 -7.33 13.32
C LYS A 175 -13.85 -7.91 12.55
N GLU A 176 -14.08 -8.50 11.38
CA GLU A 176 -13.11 -9.27 10.61
C GLU A 176 -11.98 -8.41 10.04
N ILE A 177 -12.24 -7.11 9.84
CA ILE A 177 -11.31 -6.14 9.24
C ILE A 177 -10.87 -5.07 10.24
N CYS A 178 -11.23 -5.26 11.51
CA CYS A 178 -11.09 -4.27 12.57
C CYS A 178 -9.63 -3.99 12.95
N ASN A 179 -8.84 -5.04 13.22
CA ASN A 179 -7.44 -4.88 13.64
C ASN A 179 -6.58 -4.26 12.54
N PRO A 180 -6.66 -4.68 11.26
CA PRO A 180 -5.93 -4.02 10.17
C PRO A 180 -6.32 -2.55 10.01
N TYR A 181 -7.62 -2.21 10.14
CA TYR A 181 -8.10 -0.83 10.09
C TYR A 181 -7.51 0.01 11.24
N CYS A 182 -7.56 -0.49 12.47
CA CYS A 182 -7.01 0.22 13.63
C CYS A 182 -5.50 0.42 13.53
N SER A 183 -4.76 -0.54 12.98
CA SER A 183 -3.33 -0.36 12.74
C SER A 183 -3.04 0.87 11.88
N VAL A 184 -3.85 1.13 10.84
CA VAL A 184 -3.71 2.32 9.99
C VAL A 184 -4.14 3.59 10.73
N LEU A 185 -5.30 3.56 11.39
CA LEU A 185 -5.83 4.72 12.12
C LEU A 185 -4.88 5.18 13.24
N SER A 186 -4.28 4.24 13.97
CA SER A 186 -3.36 4.53 15.06
C SER A 186 -2.03 5.07 14.57
N ASN A 187 -1.56 4.63 13.39
CA ASN A 187 -0.43 5.26 12.72
C ASN A 187 -0.73 6.71 12.32
N LEU A 188 -1.90 7.00 11.76
CA LEU A 188 -2.33 8.37 11.42
C LEU A 188 -2.46 9.25 12.67
N LYS A 189 -3.02 8.71 13.76
CA LYS A 189 -3.09 9.40 15.06
C LYS A 189 -1.71 9.77 15.58
N LYS A 190 -0.79 8.80 15.64
CA LYS A 190 0.59 9.03 16.09
C LYS A 190 1.29 10.08 15.25
N ASP A 191 1.09 10.03 13.94
CA ASP A 191 1.66 10.98 13.01
C ASP A 191 1.16 12.42 13.23
N TYR A 192 -0.14 12.61 13.51
CA TYR A 192 -0.70 13.91 13.88
C TYR A 192 -0.20 14.39 15.25
N ASP A 193 -0.18 13.51 16.25
CA ASP A 193 0.30 13.85 17.59
C ASP A 193 1.77 14.29 17.55
N GLN A 194 2.64 13.57 16.83
CA GLN A 194 4.04 13.95 16.64
C GLN A 194 4.20 15.32 15.98
N PHE A 195 3.42 15.58 14.91
CA PHE A 195 3.41 16.88 14.26
C PHE A 195 2.98 17.99 15.23
N ARG A 196 1.91 17.76 16.00
CA ARG A 196 1.38 18.72 16.96
C ARG A 196 2.44 19.08 18.01
N GLU A 197 3.06 18.08 18.63
CA GLU A 197 4.07 18.31 19.69
C GLU A 197 5.29 19.08 19.18
N ALA A 198 5.66 18.90 17.92
CA ALA A 198 6.77 19.62 17.28
C ALA A 198 6.39 21.04 16.79
N ASN A 199 5.10 21.42 16.82
CA ASN A 199 4.64 22.70 16.28
C ASN A 199 4.73 23.84 17.30
N ASN A 200 5.12 25.04 16.84
CA ASN A 200 5.19 26.24 17.70
C ASN A 200 3.84 26.64 18.31
N ASN A 201 2.73 26.29 17.66
CA ASN A 201 1.36 26.56 18.12
C ASN A 201 0.72 25.35 18.81
N LYS A 202 1.49 24.37 19.30
CA LYS A 202 0.99 23.10 19.86
C LYS A 202 -0.16 23.27 20.85
N ASP A 203 -0.12 24.29 21.71
CA ASP A 203 -1.11 24.54 22.75
C ASP A 203 -2.47 25.02 22.19
N LYS A 204 -2.47 25.53 20.95
CA LYS A 204 -3.69 25.97 20.24
C LYS A 204 -4.24 24.89 19.32
N LEU A 205 -3.46 23.85 19.04
CA LEU A 205 -3.85 22.78 18.13
C LEU A 205 -4.70 21.75 18.87
N PRO A 206 -5.85 21.35 18.33
CA PRO A 206 -6.72 20.39 18.99
C PRO A 206 -6.05 19.01 19.02
N THR A 207 -6.38 18.22 20.04
CA THR A 207 -5.98 16.82 20.13
C THR A 207 -7.04 15.93 19.47
N PHE A 208 -6.65 14.72 19.09
CA PHE A 208 -7.63 13.70 18.68
C PHE A 208 -8.35 13.17 19.91
N THR A 209 -9.57 13.66 20.12
CA THR A 209 -10.48 13.22 21.16
C THR A 209 -11.41 12.12 20.64
N ILE A 210 -11.88 11.26 21.54
CA ILE A 210 -12.94 10.30 21.23
C ILE A 210 -14.28 11.03 21.35
N PRO A 211 -15.19 10.93 20.35
CA PRO A 211 -16.54 11.50 20.45
C PRO A 211 -17.30 10.98 21.67
N GLU A 212 -18.19 11.80 22.22
CA GLU A 212 -19.06 11.37 23.32
C GLU A 212 -19.88 10.14 22.92
N GLY A 213 -19.90 9.13 23.79
CA GLY A 213 -20.58 7.85 23.55
C GLY A 213 -19.84 6.91 22.58
N ALA A 214 -18.68 7.30 22.04
CA ALA A 214 -17.81 6.42 21.27
C ALA A 214 -16.67 5.85 22.13
N GLU A 215 -16.03 4.81 21.62
CA GLU A 215 -14.86 4.17 22.22
C GLU A 215 -13.68 4.25 21.27
N SER A 216 -12.47 4.00 21.78
CA SER A 216 -11.30 3.91 20.91
C SER A 216 -11.44 2.78 19.88
N CYS A 217 -10.62 2.85 18.84
CA CYS A 217 -10.58 1.84 17.77
C CYS A 217 -10.30 0.45 18.36
N GLU A 218 -9.29 0.38 19.21
CA GLU A 218 -8.80 -0.83 19.86
C GLU A 218 -9.84 -1.43 20.81
N GLU A 219 -10.48 -0.62 21.65
CA GLU A 219 -11.53 -1.07 22.56
C GLU A 219 -12.75 -1.58 21.79
N THR A 220 -13.16 -0.85 20.75
CA THR A 220 -14.28 -1.25 19.88
C THR A 220 -14.00 -2.60 19.21
N CYS A 221 -12.78 -2.81 18.69
CA CYS A 221 -12.38 -4.11 18.14
C CYS A 221 -12.41 -5.22 19.19
N ALA A 222 -11.84 -4.98 20.36
CA ALA A 222 -11.78 -5.97 21.45
C ALA A 222 -13.19 -6.41 21.89
N LYS A 223 -14.14 -5.47 22.00
CA LYS A 223 -15.54 -5.79 22.36
C LYS A 223 -16.25 -6.62 21.29
N LYS A 224 -16.06 -6.31 20.00
CA LYS A 224 -16.65 -7.09 18.90
C LYS A 224 -16.15 -8.54 18.89
N TRP A 225 -14.89 -8.77 19.28
CA TRP A 225 -14.31 -10.10 19.42
C TRP A 225 -14.92 -10.86 20.60
N LYS A 226 -14.95 -10.26 21.80
CA LYS A 226 -15.55 -10.86 23.01
C LYS A 226 -17.03 -11.23 22.83
N LYS A 227 -17.82 -10.36 22.18
CA LYS A 227 -19.25 -10.63 21.89
C LYS A 227 -19.43 -11.86 20.99
N THR A 228 -18.53 -12.07 20.03
CA THR A 228 -18.57 -13.22 19.12
C THR A 228 -18.21 -14.51 19.87
N GLU A 229 -17.17 -14.48 20.72
CA GLU A 229 -16.77 -15.64 21.53
C GLU A 229 -17.91 -16.10 22.45
N ALA A 230 -18.56 -15.17 23.15
CA ALA A 230 -19.73 -15.48 23.99
C ALA A 230 -20.90 -16.06 23.19
N THR A 231 -21.12 -15.58 21.95
CA THR A 231 -22.18 -16.09 21.07
C THR A 231 -21.87 -17.46 20.49
N ASN A 232 -20.60 -17.75 20.21
CA ASN A 232 -20.15 -19.05 19.71
C ASN A 232 -20.15 -20.10 20.82
N GLN A 233 -19.73 -19.75 22.03
CA GLN A 233 -19.79 -20.63 23.20
C GLN A 233 -21.24 -21.01 23.58
N ALA A 234 -22.21 -20.11 23.39
CA ALA A 234 -23.63 -20.41 23.60
C ALA A 234 -24.24 -21.34 22.54
N LYS A 235 -23.55 -21.60 21.42
CA LYS A 235 -24.03 -22.45 20.31
C LYS A 235 -23.48 -23.88 20.31
N GLU A 236 -22.50 -24.21 21.17
CA GLU A 236 -21.95 -25.56 21.24
C GLU A 236 -22.46 -26.32 22.49
N LEU A 237 -23.51 -27.13 22.30
CA LEU A 237 -23.81 -28.33 23.11
C LEU A 237 -23.71 -29.58 22.20
N PRO A 238 -23.39 -30.78 22.75
CA PRO A 238 -22.28 -31.59 22.27
C PRO A 238 -22.61 -32.47 21.06
N LYS A 239 -21.71 -32.48 20.08
CA LYS A 239 -21.73 -33.47 18.98
C LYS A 239 -21.15 -34.80 19.45
N GLN A 240 -21.98 -35.82 19.32
CA GLN A 240 -21.69 -37.24 19.48
C GLN A 240 -20.56 -37.67 18.53
N VAL A 241 -19.55 -38.33 19.09
CA VAL A 241 -18.38 -38.87 18.37
C VAL A 241 -18.81 -40.03 17.48
N ILE A 242 -18.55 -39.94 16.18
CA ILE A 242 -18.49 -41.10 15.27
C ILE A 242 -17.19 -40.98 14.48
N ASN A 243 -16.26 -41.89 14.75
CA ASN A 243 -15.06 -42.12 13.95
C ASN A 243 -15.43 -42.82 12.64
N PRO A 244 -14.80 -42.46 11.51
CA PRO A 244 -14.56 -43.39 10.43
C PRO A 244 -13.06 -43.52 10.19
N GLY A 245 -12.50 -44.67 10.58
CA GLY A 245 -11.31 -45.18 9.92
C GLY A 245 -11.73 -45.87 8.62
N ILE A 246 -10.99 -45.63 7.54
CA ILE A 246 -10.65 -46.59 6.46
C ILE A 246 -9.47 -45.97 5.70
N SER A 247 -8.36 -46.70 5.69
CA SER A 247 -7.12 -46.51 4.92
C SER A 247 -7.16 -47.30 3.60
N LEU A 248 -6.39 -46.88 2.58
CA LEU A 248 -5.65 -47.66 1.54
C LEU A 248 -5.45 -46.81 0.24
N PRO A 249 -4.49 -47.10 -0.65
CA PRO A 249 -3.02 -47.04 -0.48
C PRO A 249 -2.33 -46.16 -1.55
N GLY A 250 -1.09 -45.75 -1.29
CA GLY A 250 -0.27 -44.96 -2.22
C GLY A 250 0.31 -45.78 -3.38
N SER A 251 0.30 -45.21 -4.58
CA SER A 251 1.13 -45.66 -5.71
C SER A 251 2.43 -44.87 -5.73
N SER A 252 3.55 -45.56 -5.51
CA SER A 252 4.90 -45.06 -5.76
C SER A 252 5.35 -45.53 -7.14
N VAL A 253 5.67 -44.59 -8.03
CA VAL A 253 6.35 -44.87 -9.30
C VAL A 253 7.82 -44.52 -9.13
N THR A 254 8.67 -45.52 -9.31
CA THR A 254 10.14 -45.46 -9.30
C THR A 254 10.65 -44.75 -10.56
N PRO A 255 11.70 -43.91 -10.50
CA PRO A 255 12.34 -43.40 -11.70
C PRO A 255 13.40 -44.40 -12.21
N THR A 256 13.27 -44.79 -13.47
CA THR A 256 14.24 -45.61 -14.20
C THR A 256 15.49 -44.77 -14.52
N SER A 257 16.66 -45.22 -14.05
CA SER A 257 17.97 -44.70 -14.44
C SER A 257 18.29 -45.08 -15.88
N ILE A 258 18.77 -44.13 -16.69
CA ILE A 258 19.41 -44.42 -17.98
C ILE A 258 20.82 -43.86 -17.95
N ASN A 259 21.78 -44.74 -18.19
CA ASN A 259 23.20 -44.51 -18.16
C ASN A 259 23.72 -44.41 -19.60
N ASN A 260 24.65 -43.48 -19.78
CA ASN A 260 25.75 -43.47 -20.76
C ASN A 260 25.47 -43.09 -22.23
N GLY A 261 26.23 -42.09 -22.67
CA GLY A 261 27.24 -42.33 -23.72
C GLY A 261 27.12 -41.50 -25.00
N ASN A 262 27.53 -40.22 -24.97
CA ASN A 262 27.70 -39.45 -26.21
C ASN A 262 28.85 -38.43 -26.04
N LYS A 263 30.01 -38.70 -26.63
CA LYS A 263 31.07 -37.70 -26.86
C LYS A 263 30.49 -36.60 -27.75
N LEU A 264 30.16 -35.44 -27.20
CA LEU A 264 29.86 -34.25 -27.97
C LEU A 264 31.17 -33.69 -28.57
N PRO A 265 31.15 -33.17 -29.81
CA PRO A 265 32.30 -32.48 -30.37
C PRO A 265 32.57 -31.23 -29.52
N TYR A 266 33.82 -31.11 -29.08
CA TYR A 266 34.38 -30.06 -28.21
C TYR A 266 34.10 -28.61 -28.68
N ILE A 267 33.60 -28.44 -29.90
CA ILE A 267 33.24 -27.16 -30.53
C ILE A 267 31.81 -26.67 -30.14
N ALA A 268 30.94 -27.56 -29.64
CA ALA A 268 29.58 -27.19 -29.20
C ALA A 268 29.55 -26.61 -27.77
N VAL A 269 30.56 -26.91 -26.94
CA VAL A 269 30.61 -26.52 -25.52
C VAL A 269 30.74 -25.01 -25.32
N PRO A 270 31.59 -24.26 -26.07
CA PRO A 270 31.66 -22.81 -25.95
C PRO A 270 30.37 -22.12 -26.41
N LEU A 271 29.72 -22.62 -27.47
CA LEU A 271 28.49 -22.03 -28.02
C LEU A 271 27.28 -22.19 -27.09
N ILE A 272 27.28 -23.21 -26.22
CA ILE A 272 26.25 -23.40 -25.18
C ILE A 272 26.62 -22.61 -23.91
N LEU A 273 27.90 -22.51 -23.56
CA LEU A 273 28.36 -21.77 -22.38
C LEU A 273 28.22 -20.25 -22.52
N ILE A 274 28.44 -19.68 -23.70
CA ILE A 274 28.31 -18.23 -23.94
C ILE A 274 26.90 -17.70 -23.61
N PRO A 275 25.79 -18.28 -24.12
CA PRO A 275 24.45 -17.82 -23.75
C PRO A 275 24.11 -18.09 -22.27
N ILE A 276 24.68 -19.13 -21.64
CA ILE A 276 24.52 -19.37 -20.20
C ILE A 276 25.24 -18.27 -19.40
N ILE A 277 26.49 -17.94 -19.74
CA ILE A 277 27.28 -16.88 -19.09
C ILE A 277 26.65 -15.51 -19.35
N LEU A 278 26.15 -15.24 -20.55
CA LEU A 278 25.40 -14.02 -20.90
C LEU A 278 24.07 -13.95 -20.14
N GLY A 279 23.34 -15.06 -20.01
CA GLY A 279 22.10 -15.13 -19.23
C GLY A 279 22.33 -14.91 -17.73
N ILE A 280 23.39 -15.50 -17.18
CA ILE A 280 23.80 -15.32 -15.79
C ILE A 280 24.28 -13.88 -15.54
N SER A 281 25.16 -13.35 -16.41
CA SER A 281 25.65 -11.97 -16.28
C SER A 281 24.55 -10.94 -16.49
N TYR A 282 23.59 -11.16 -17.40
CA TYR A 282 22.39 -10.33 -17.54
C TYR A 282 21.57 -10.34 -16.25
N LYS A 283 21.41 -11.49 -15.60
CA LYS A 283 20.72 -11.59 -14.29
C LYS A 283 21.44 -10.82 -13.18
N PHE A 284 22.77 -10.69 -13.23
CA PHE A 284 23.55 -9.90 -12.26
C PHE A 284 23.66 -8.41 -12.63
N LEU A 285 23.64 -8.06 -13.91
CA LEU A 285 23.70 -6.68 -14.39
C LEU A 285 22.33 -5.99 -14.37
N ALA A 286 21.24 -6.70 -14.68
CA ALA A 286 19.88 -6.14 -14.70
C ALA A 286 19.50 -5.43 -13.38
N PRO A 287 19.81 -5.95 -12.18
CA PRO A 287 19.60 -5.22 -10.92
C PRO A 287 20.34 -3.89 -10.86
N ALA A 288 21.57 -3.80 -11.38
CA ALA A 288 22.36 -2.57 -11.39
C ALA A 288 21.79 -1.52 -12.35
N TRP A 289 21.34 -1.94 -13.54
CA TRP A 289 20.64 -1.08 -14.49
C TRP A 289 19.31 -0.57 -13.93
N ARG A 290 18.50 -1.44 -13.30
CA ARG A 290 17.27 -1.04 -12.62
C ARG A 290 17.55 -0.04 -11.50
N LYS A 291 18.56 -0.25 -10.66
CA LYS A 291 18.97 0.72 -9.62
C LYS A 291 19.33 2.09 -10.19
N ARG A 292 19.99 2.14 -11.36
CA ARG A 292 20.33 3.41 -12.02
C ARG A 292 19.10 4.12 -12.58
N GLU A 293 18.17 3.37 -13.18
CA GLU A 293 16.91 3.92 -13.67
C GLU A 293 16.04 4.41 -12.50
N LYS A 294 15.88 3.62 -11.43
CA LYS A 294 15.22 4.04 -10.17
C LYS A 294 15.78 5.38 -9.67
N LYS A 295 17.11 5.51 -9.56
CA LYS A 295 17.74 6.76 -9.08
C LYS A 295 17.46 7.96 -9.97
N LYS A 296 17.35 7.77 -11.29
CA LYS A 296 16.94 8.84 -12.21
C LYS A 296 15.46 9.18 -12.06
N THR A 297 14.61 8.17 -11.95
CA THR A 297 13.16 8.31 -11.78
C THR A 297 12.84 9.01 -10.46
N MET A 298 13.41 8.57 -9.33
CA MET A 298 13.27 9.22 -8.02
C MET A 298 13.68 10.70 -8.07
N LYS A 299 14.87 11.02 -8.61
CA LYS A 299 15.31 12.42 -8.77
C LYS A 299 14.32 13.29 -9.56
N LYS A 300 13.68 12.73 -10.59
CA LYS A 300 12.68 13.46 -11.37
C LYS A 300 11.38 13.65 -10.57
N ILE A 301 10.94 12.68 -9.77
CA ILE A 301 9.75 12.81 -8.90
C ILE A 301 10.00 13.90 -7.85
N ILE A 302 11.17 13.90 -7.21
CA ILE A 302 11.59 14.92 -6.22
C ILE A 302 11.50 16.31 -6.83
N ASN A 303 12.16 16.53 -7.97
CA ASN A 303 12.16 17.83 -8.63
C ASN A 303 10.75 18.33 -9.00
N LEU A 304 9.84 17.42 -9.36
CA LEU A 304 8.44 17.76 -9.68
C LEU A 304 7.64 18.15 -8.42
N SER A 305 7.90 17.48 -7.29
CA SER A 305 7.25 17.80 -6.01
C SER A 305 7.72 19.16 -5.47
N ASP A 306 9.01 19.46 -5.60
CA ASP A 306 9.60 20.72 -5.12
C ASP A 306 9.17 21.93 -5.94
N GLN A 307 9.10 21.82 -7.27
CA GLN A 307 8.68 22.94 -8.14
C GLN A 307 7.25 23.43 -7.88
N LYS A 308 6.40 22.62 -7.25
CA LYS A 308 5.01 23.00 -6.90
C LYS A 308 4.88 23.59 -5.50
N LYS A 309 5.96 23.60 -4.72
CA LYS A 309 6.03 24.22 -3.39
C LYS A 309 6.57 25.66 -3.40
N ALA A 310 7.05 26.15 -4.57
CA ALA A 310 7.62 27.49 -4.76
C ALA A 310 6.58 28.52 -5.18
#